data_AF-A0A7X7K500-F1
#
_entry.id   AF-A0A7X7K500-F1
#
_cell.length_a   1.000
_cell.length_b   1.000
_cell.length_c   1.000
_cell.angle_alpha   90.00
_cell.angle_beta   90.00
_cell.angle_gamma   90.00
#
_symmetry.space_group_name_H-M   'P 1'
#
loop_
_entity.id
_entity.type
_entity.pdbx_description
1 polymer ?
#
loop_
_entity_poly.entity_id
_entity_poly.type
_entity_poly.pdbx_seq_one_letter_code
_entity_poly.pdbx_strand_id
1 'polypeptide(L)'
;MDNLMRSFTGAARRALGLAQQEAARMHHPRIGTEHLLLGLMREEQGVASRVLRELGLQSGDVQHWVERLGAAQSRSHSPEADLELTPRTKRVLEIAVDEARRQGDPQIDTHHILLALVRQGDGTALEILSRLGVTGEQVQRYTRRILQREPAISGKEEKEQDRSRASKTPLVDQLAVDLTALAEENKLDPVIGREQEIARVIQILARRTKNNPALIGEPGVGKTAIVEGLAQRIVAGDIPEPLLDKRVLQLDVGSLVAGTMYRGQFEERIKKVIAELRNSDNILFIDEVHMLVGAGSAGSSVDAANILKPALARGELQCIGATTMAEYRKHIESDAALERRFQPVTVEEPTVDETIEILRGLRQAYERHHRLSISDEAIEAAAKLSARYITDRFLPDKAIDLIDESSSRVRMYKAPRSKSLQELFSKLKRTQAAKEEAIEQHRYEDAVVLQDQAIDLQEQLEALRGLDAGDDVVVGAEDIAELV
;
A
#
# COMPACT_ATOMS: atom_id res chain seq x y z
N MET A 1 -6.66 -7.70 37.23
CA MET A 1 -5.88 -7.92 35.99
C MET A 1 -6.41 -9.11 35.17
N ASP A 2 -7.20 -10.02 35.75
CA ASP A 2 -7.61 -11.27 35.06
C ASP A 2 -8.47 -11.10 33.80
N ASN A 3 -9.37 -10.11 33.75
CA ASN A 3 -10.13 -9.82 32.52
C ASN A 3 -9.28 -9.18 31.42
N LEU A 4 -8.29 -8.36 31.80
CA LEU A 4 -7.36 -7.73 30.86
C LEU A 4 -6.33 -8.75 30.33
N MET A 5 -5.94 -9.73 31.15
CA MET A 5 -5.03 -10.79 30.71
C MET A 5 -5.65 -11.65 29.60
N ARG A 6 -6.97 -11.84 29.58
CA ARG A 6 -7.67 -12.61 28.54
C ARG A 6 -7.66 -11.92 27.17
N SER A 7 -7.51 -10.59 27.11
CA SER A 7 -7.42 -9.84 25.85
C SER A 7 -6.05 -9.86 25.18
N PHE A 8 -4.99 -10.35 25.84
CA PHE A 8 -3.67 -10.48 25.23
C PHE A 8 -3.49 -11.82 24.50
N THR A 9 -2.68 -11.83 23.44
CA THR A 9 -2.23 -13.07 22.77
C THR A 9 -1.34 -13.90 23.71
N GLY A 10 -1.14 -15.18 23.38
CA GLY A 10 -0.23 -16.04 24.13
C GLY A 10 1.20 -15.49 24.21
N ALA A 11 1.71 -14.92 23.11
CA ALA A 11 3.03 -14.29 23.06
C ALA A 11 3.09 -13.02 23.92
N ALA A 12 2.06 -12.16 23.87
CA ALA A 12 2.01 -10.96 24.69
C ALA A 12 1.94 -11.27 26.20
N ARG A 13 1.18 -12.31 26.61
CA ARG A 13 1.16 -12.76 28.02
C ARG A 13 2.52 -13.26 28.48
N ARG A 14 3.23 -14.02 27.64
CA ARG A 14 4.59 -14.49 27.96
C ARG A 14 5.57 -13.32 28.06
N ALA A 15 5.50 -12.34 27.16
CA ALA A 15 6.32 -11.13 27.24
C ALA A 15 6.09 -10.35 28.56
N LEU A 16 4.84 -10.25 29.03
CA LEU A 16 4.52 -9.64 30.33
C LEU A 16 5.07 -10.46 31.51
N GLY A 17 4.98 -11.79 31.46
CA GLY A 17 5.59 -12.67 32.45
C GLY A 17 7.12 -12.54 32.49
N LEU A 18 7.76 -12.45 31.32
CA LEU A 18 9.20 -12.23 31.19
C LEU A 18 9.62 -10.86 31.74
N ALA A 19 8.80 -9.82 31.55
CA ALA A 19 9.04 -8.51 32.16
C ALA A 19 9.00 -8.57 33.70
N GLN A 20 8.05 -9.30 34.28
CA GLN A 20 7.99 -9.53 35.73
C GLN A 20 9.23 -10.29 36.24
N GLN A 21 9.66 -11.33 35.52
CA GLN A 21 10.88 -12.07 35.85
C GLN A 21 12.13 -11.19 35.80
N GLU A 22 12.24 -10.28 34.84
CA GLU A 22 13.37 -9.36 34.74
C GLU A 22 13.40 -8.33 35.88
N ALA A 23 12.24 -7.79 36.26
CA ALA A 23 12.15 -6.90 37.43
C ALA A 23 12.56 -7.62 38.72
N ALA A 24 12.10 -8.87 38.91
CA ALA A 24 12.48 -9.70 40.06
C ALA A 24 13.98 -10.02 40.06
N ARG A 25 14.54 -10.40 38.90
CA ARG A 25 15.96 -10.72 38.73
C ARG A 25 16.88 -9.55 39.03
N MET A 26 16.45 -8.33 38.68
CA MET A 26 17.18 -7.09 38.95
C MET A 26 16.91 -6.50 40.34
N HIS A 27 16.08 -7.16 41.16
CA HIS A 27 15.63 -6.68 42.47
C HIS A 27 15.00 -5.29 42.41
N HIS A 28 14.33 -4.95 41.31
CA HIS A 28 13.61 -3.70 41.18
C HIS A 28 12.23 -3.81 41.85
N PRO A 29 11.83 -2.81 42.66
CA PRO A 29 10.62 -2.91 43.49
C PRO A 29 9.30 -2.85 42.70
N ARG A 30 9.36 -2.43 41.43
CA ARG A 30 8.20 -2.26 40.54
C ARG A 30 8.57 -2.61 39.10
N ILE A 31 7.59 -3.08 38.34
CA ILE A 31 7.75 -3.38 36.91
C ILE A 31 7.57 -2.09 36.12
N GLY A 32 8.69 -1.45 35.78
CA GLY A 32 8.76 -0.29 34.87
C GLY A 32 8.73 -0.64 33.38
N THR A 33 8.72 0.40 32.55
CA THR A 33 8.69 0.30 31.07
C THR A 33 9.91 -0.43 30.49
N GLU A 34 11.04 -0.32 31.16
CA GLU A 34 12.32 -0.93 30.82
C GLU A 34 12.29 -2.46 30.96
N HIS A 35 11.56 -2.98 31.94
CA HIS A 35 11.32 -4.41 32.08
C HIS A 35 10.37 -4.93 31.01
N LEU A 36 9.39 -4.11 30.63
CA LEU A 36 8.48 -4.43 29.53
C LEU A 36 9.24 -4.52 28.20
N LEU A 37 10.18 -3.61 27.96
CA LEU A 37 11.07 -3.67 26.80
C LEU A 37 11.92 -4.95 26.79
N LEU A 38 12.54 -5.32 27.93
CA LEU A 38 13.29 -6.57 28.05
C LEU A 38 12.41 -7.82 27.84
N GLY A 39 11.20 -7.83 28.39
CA GLY A 39 10.24 -8.91 28.21
C GLY A 39 9.84 -9.09 26.74
N LEU A 40 9.61 -7.99 26.02
CA LEU A 40 9.33 -8.02 24.58
C LEU A 40 10.52 -8.52 23.75
N MET A 41 11.76 -8.21 24.15
CA MET A 41 12.94 -8.73 23.45
C MET A 41 13.14 -10.23 23.67
N ARG A 42 12.84 -10.72 24.88
CA ARG A 42 13.01 -12.13 25.26
C ARG A 42 11.94 -13.06 24.72
N GLU A 43 10.75 -12.55 24.39
CA GLU A 43 9.75 -13.35 23.69
C GLU A 43 10.14 -13.50 22.21
N GLU A 44 10.97 -14.51 21.91
CA GLU A 44 11.62 -14.67 20.60
C GLU A 44 10.63 -14.84 19.44
N GLN A 45 9.45 -15.39 19.74
CA GLN A 45 8.35 -15.63 18.80
C GLN A 45 7.49 -14.38 18.55
N GLY A 46 7.68 -13.32 19.34
CA GLY A 46 6.91 -12.08 19.22
C GLY A 46 7.36 -11.19 18.07
N VAL A 47 6.41 -10.50 17.44
CA VAL A 47 6.68 -9.46 16.43
C VAL A 47 7.60 -8.38 17.00
N ALA A 48 7.39 -7.97 18.26
CA ALA A 48 8.22 -6.96 18.91
C ALA A 48 9.72 -7.35 19.00
N SER A 49 10.02 -8.60 19.35
CA SER A 49 11.40 -9.09 19.43
C SER A 49 12.09 -9.02 18.07
N ARG A 50 11.38 -9.40 17.00
CA ARG A 50 11.87 -9.30 15.62
C ARG A 50 12.16 -7.86 15.21
N VAL A 51 11.24 -6.94 15.48
CA VAL A 51 11.42 -5.49 15.21
C VAL A 51 12.68 -4.98 15.89
N LEU A 52 12.86 -5.27 17.18
CA LEU A 52 14.00 -4.79 17.96
C LEU A 52 15.32 -5.39 17.46
N ARG A 53 15.33 -6.66 17.04
CA ARG A 53 16.52 -7.29 16.42
C ARG A 53 16.86 -6.71 15.05
N GLU A 54 15.88 -6.45 14.20
CA GLU A 54 16.11 -5.81 12.89
C GLU A 54 16.65 -4.37 13.02
N LEU A 55 16.29 -3.68 14.11
CA LEU A 55 16.85 -2.38 14.48
C LEU A 55 18.26 -2.48 15.09
N GLY A 56 18.82 -3.70 15.20
CA GLY A 56 20.17 -3.95 15.68
C GLY A 56 20.30 -4.06 17.20
N LEU A 57 19.20 -4.02 17.97
CA LEU A 57 19.28 -4.13 19.43
C LEU A 57 19.55 -5.58 19.85
N GLN A 58 20.55 -5.74 20.72
CA GLN A 58 20.80 -7.00 21.43
C GLN A 58 20.29 -6.89 22.87
N SER A 59 19.74 -7.98 23.40
CA SER A 59 19.20 -8.02 24.77
C SER A 59 20.26 -7.65 25.82
N GLY A 60 21.53 -7.98 25.56
CA GLY A 60 22.66 -7.63 26.45
C GLY A 60 22.92 -6.12 26.54
N ASP A 61 22.79 -5.39 25.43
CA ASP A 61 23.00 -3.94 25.41
C ASP A 61 21.88 -3.22 26.17
N VAL A 62 20.62 -3.62 25.94
CA VAL A 62 19.47 -3.09 26.65
C VAL A 62 19.57 -3.39 28.14
N GLN A 63 19.93 -4.62 28.52
CA GLN A 63 20.13 -5.00 29.91
C GLN A 63 21.20 -4.14 30.59
N HIS A 64 22.34 -3.91 29.93
CA HIS A 64 23.41 -3.06 30.46
C HIS A 64 22.91 -1.63 30.75
N TRP A 65 22.11 -1.07 29.86
CA TRP A 65 21.50 0.25 30.06
C TRP A 65 20.46 0.27 31.17
N VAL A 66 19.64 -0.78 31.31
CA VAL A 66 18.68 -0.92 32.41
C VAL A 66 19.39 -0.93 33.77
N GLU A 67 20.45 -1.74 33.92
CA GLU A 67 21.21 -1.82 35.16
C GLU A 67 21.89 -0.48 35.50
N ARG A 68 22.43 0.20 34.48
CA ARG A 68 23.09 1.50 34.63
C ARG A 68 22.13 2.64 35.01
N LEU A 69 20.91 2.63 34.50
CA LEU A 69 19.88 3.62 34.84
C LEU A 69 19.14 3.25 36.14
N GLY A 70 19.06 1.97 36.47
CA GLY A 70 18.42 1.41 37.67
C GLY A 70 19.27 1.47 38.94
N ALA A 71 20.60 1.58 38.83
CA ALA A 71 21.53 1.62 39.97
C ALA A 71 21.24 2.72 41.01
N ALA A 72 20.52 3.79 40.63
CA ALA A 72 20.11 4.85 41.55
C ALA A 72 18.89 4.48 42.43
N GLN A 73 18.13 3.44 42.07
CA GLN A 73 16.84 3.08 42.69
C GLN A 73 16.93 1.85 43.62
N SER A 74 18.09 1.18 43.66
CA SER A 74 18.29 -0.03 44.47
C SER A 74 18.67 0.32 45.91
N ARG A 75 17.66 0.67 46.72
CA ARG A 75 17.77 0.58 48.19
C ARG A 75 16.56 -0.15 48.76
N SER A 76 16.84 -1.36 49.24
CA SER A 76 16.07 -2.18 50.19
C SER A 76 14.62 -2.51 49.81
N HIS A 77 14.37 -3.65 49.15
CA HIS A 77 13.08 -4.33 49.14
C HIS A 77 13.24 -5.84 49.32
N SER A 78 12.30 -6.46 50.05
CA SER A 78 12.24 -7.89 50.34
C SER A 78 11.80 -8.68 49.09
N PRO A 79 12.38 -9.87 48.82
CA PRO A 79 12.19 -10.63 47.58
C PRO A 79 10.81 -11.31 47.38
N GLU A 80 9.84 -11.10 48.27
CA GLU A 80 8.58 -11.87 48.32
C GLU A 80 7.29 -11.02 48.17
N ALA A 81 7.39 -9.73 47.85
CA ALA A 81 6.20 -8.90 47.58
C ALA A 81 5.76 -9.04 46.11
N ASP A 82 4.44 -9.13 45.87
CA ASP A 82 3.87 -9.08 44.52
C ASP A 82 4.33 -7.80 43.80
N LEU A 83 5.09 -7.96 42.72
CA LEU A 83 5.64 -6.84 41.97
C LEU A 83 4.53 -6.05 41.28
N GLU A 84 4.35 -4.79 41.66
CA GLU A 84 3.36 -3.91 41.06
C GLU A 84 3.89 -3.22 39.79
N LEU A 85 2.98 -3.01 38.82
CA LEU A 85 3.25 -2.19 37.63
C LEU A 85 3.37 -0.71 38.01
N THR A 86 4.37 -0.01 37.46
CA THR A 86 4.43 1.45 37.62
C THR A 86 3.23 2.14 36.94
N PRO A 87 2.84 3.36 37.36
CA PRO A 87 1.76 4.11 36.69
C PRO A 87 2.01 4.31 35.20
N ARG A 88 3.27 4.45 34.80
CA ARG A 88 3.68 4.52 33.40
C ARG A 88 3.44 3.19 32.68
N THR A 89 3.87 2.07 33.25
CA THR A 89 3.64 0.75 32.65
C THR A 89 2.15 0.45 32.50
N LYS A 90 1.31 0.83 33.47
CA LYS A 90 -0.15 0.70 33.37
C LYS A 90 -0.70 1.49 32.17
N ARG A 91 -0.24 2.74 32.00
CA ARG A 91 -0.59 3.59 30.85
C ARG A 91 -0.13 3.00 29.50
N VAL A 92 1.06 2.37 29.43
CA VAL A 92 1.49 1.66 28.21
C VAL A 92 0.46 0.59 27.83
N LEU A 93 0.00 -0.20 28.79
CA LEU A 93 -0.94 -1.29 28.52
C LEU A 93 -2.31 -0.77 28.09
N GLU A 94 -2.77 0.35 28.65
CA GLU A 94 -3.99 1.03 28.19
C GLU A 94 -3.84 1.52 26.73
N ILE A 95 -2.72 2.16 26.40
CA ILE A 95 -2.43 2.60 25.02
C ILE A 95 -2.33 1.40 24.05
N ALA A 96 -1.82 0.25 24.50
CA ALA A 96 -1.74 -0.96 23.69
C ALA A 96 -3.13 -1.53 23.35
N VAL A 97 -4.11 -1.40 24.25
CA VAL A 97 -5.51 -1.74 23.97
C VAL A 97 -6.06 -0.87 22.83
N ASP A 98 -5.80 0.44 22.89
CA ASP A 98 -6.24 1.38 21.85
C ASP A 98 -5.52 1.15 20.52
N GLU A 99 -4.27 0.71 20.55
CA GLU A 99 -3.50 0.36 19.36
C GLU A 99 -4.08 -0.87 18.66
N ALA A 100 -4.39 -1.93 19.41
CA ALA A 100 -5.06 -3.12 18.88
C ALA A 100 -6.43 -2.79 18.27
N ARG A 101 -7.22 -1.97 18.96
CA ARG A 101 -8.53 -1.51 18.45
C ARG A 101 -8.40 -0.69 17.16
N ARG A 102 -7.40 0.20 17.06
CA ARG A 102 -7.16 1.00 15.84
C ARG A 102 -6.72 0.16 14.66
N GLN A 103 -6.05 -0.97 14.90
CA GLN A 103 -5.62 -1.91 13.86
C GLN A 103 -6.69 -2.97 13.54
N GLY A 104 -7.80 -3.00 14.28
CA GLY A 104 -8.89 -3.98 14.10
C GLY A 104 -8.58 -5.37 14.68
N ASP A 105 -7.53 -5.49 15.49
CA ASP A 105 -7.07 -6.76 16.03
C ASP A 105 -7.92 -7.18 17.25
N PRO A 106 -8.44 -8.43 17.28
CA PRO A 106 -9.31 -8.90 18.37
C PRO A 106 -8.55 -9.17 19.68
N GLN A 107 -7.22 -9.29 19.63
CA GLN A 107 -6.35 -9.51 20.78
C GLN A 107 -5.11 -8.61 20.71
N ILE A 108 -4.61 -8.22 21.89
CA ILE A 108 -3.44 -7.38 22.03
C ILE A 108 -2.18 -8.26 21.91
N ASP A 109 -1.51 -8.14 20.78
CA ASP A 109 -0.21 -8.77 20.53
C ASP A 109 1.01 -7.91 20.92
N THR A 110 2.20 -8.50 20.85
CA THR A 110 3.50 -7.94 21.24
C THR A 110 3.85 -6.62 20.53
N HIS A 111 3.48 -6.46 19.25
CA HIS A 111 3.75 -5.21 18.51
C HIS A 111 2.91 -4.04 19.01
N HIS A 112 1.67 -4.27 19.45
CA HIS A 112 0.85 -3.22 20.06
C HIS A 112 1.48 -2.67 21.32
N ILE A 113 2.08 -3.54 22.14
CA ILE A 113 2.80 -3.15 23.36
C ILE A 113 4.06 -2.34 22.99
N LEU A 114 4.80 -2.77 21.97
CA LEU A 114 5.99 -2.04 21.50
C LEU A 114 5.63 -0.65 20.93
N LEU A 115 4.57 -0.56 20.14
CA LEU A 115 4.07 0.71 19.61
C LEU A 115 3.56 1.63 20.72
N ALA A 116 2.89 1.06 21.74
CA ALA A 116 2.43 1.81 22.90
C ALA A 116 3.59 2.37 23.73
N LEU A 117 4.70 1.62 23.91
CA LEU A 117 5.90 2.10 24.58
C LEU A 117 6.47 3.35 23.89
N VAL A 118 6.50 3.36 22.57
CA VAL A 118 6.97 4.51 21.79
C VAL A 118 5.98 5.66 21.82
N ARG A 119 4.68 5.38 21.69
CA ARG A 119 3.62 6.38 21.63
C ARG A 119 3.41 7.10 22.96
N GLN A 120 3.65 6.43 24.08
CA GLN A 120 3.57 7.07 25.39
C GLN A 120 4.57 8.23 25.50
N GLY A 121 5.70 8.17 24.79
CA GLY A 121 6.63 9.29 24.65
C GLY A 121 7.46 9.60 25.90
N ASP A 122 7.24 8.89 27.00
CA ASP A 122 7.97 9.04 28.26
C ASP A 122 8.30 7.68 28.90
N GLY A 123 9.40 7.63 29.66
CA GLY A 123 9.82 6.43 30.40
C GLY A 123 11.20 5.91 30.05
N THR A 124 11.72 5.05 30.92
CA THR A 124 13.08 4.52 30.85
C THR A 124 13.30 3.66 29.60
N ALA A 125 12.28 2.96 29.11
CA ALA A 125 12.38 2.22 27.85
C ALA A 125 12.71 3.13 26.66
N LEU A 126 12.03 4.27 26.54
CA LEU A 126 12.26 5.21 25.44
C LEU A 126 13.63 5.90 25.55
N GLU A 127 14.06 6.20 26.78
CA GLU A 127 15.41 6.70 27.04
C GLU A 127 16.48 5.70 26.59
N ILE A 128 16.30 4.41 26.89
CA ILE A 128 17.23 3.34 26.47
C ILE A 128 17.27 3.22 24.95
N LEU A 129 16.11 3.19 24.28
CA LEU A 129 16.04 3.16 22.82
C LEU A 129 16.78 4.36 22.21
N SER A 130 16.58 5.56 22.75
CA SER A 130 17.23 6.79 22.28
C SER A 130 18.75 6.74 22.45
N ARG A 131 19.25 6.23 23.59
CA ARG A 131 20.69 6.07 23.85
C ARG A 131 21.35 5.00 22.96
N LEU A 132 20.57 4.03 22.49
CA LEU A 132 20.99 3.03 21.50
C LEU A 132 20.80 3.49 20.05
N GLY A 133 20.43 4.76 19.83
CA GLY A 133 20.28 5.34 18.49
C GLY A 133 19.00 4.93 17.76
N VAL A 134 18.01 4.41 18.47
CA VAL A 134 16.73 3.96 17.91
C VAL A 134 15.62 4.95 18.25
N THR A 135 15.03 5.53 17.21
CA THR A 135 13.94 6.49 17.33
C THR A 135 12.58 5.82 17.27
N GLY A 136 11.57 6.49 17.83
CA GLY A 136 10.18 6.01 17.77
C GLY A 136 9.66 5.83 16.34
N GLU A 137 10.06 6.71 15.41
CA GLU A 137 9.70 6.61 13.99
C GLU A 137 10.31 5.36 13.34
N GLN A 138 11.54 4.99 13.70
CA GLN A 138 12.16 3.76 13.21
C GLN A 138 11.41 2.53 13.71
N VAL A 139 11.03 2.49 14.99
CA VAL A 139 10.23 1.40 15.55
C VAL A 139 8.89 1.26 14.83
N GLN A 140 8.17 2.36 14.60
CA GLN A 140 6.91 2.34 13.85
C GLN A 140 7.09 1.84 12.41
N ARG A 141 8.12 2.33 11.72
CA ARG A 141 8.42 1.95 10.33
C ARG A 141 8.75 0.47 10.18
N TYR A 142 9.62 -0.06 11.05
CA TYR A 142 10.01 -1.47 11.03
C TYR A 142 8.86 -2.39 11.48
N THR A 143 8.07 -1.97 12.47
CA THR A 143 6.86 -2.71 12.87
C THR A 143 5.89 -2.83 11.70
N ARG A 144 5.59 -1.72 11.00
CA ARG A 144 4.72 -1.74 9.82
C ARG A 144 5.29 -2.64 8.72
N ARG A 145 6.60 -2.57 8.45
CA ARG A 145 7.27 -3.42 7.45
C ARG A 145 7.16 -4.91 7.77
N ILE A 146 7.32 -5.30 9.04
CA ILE A 146 7.22 -6.70 9.46
C ILE A 146 5.76 -7.18 9.39
N LEU A 147 4.81 -6.36 9.84
CA LEU A 147 3.38 -6.69 9.75
C LEU A 147 2.87 -6.74 8.30
N GLN A 148 3.42 -5.94 7.39
CA GLN A 148 3.09 -6.02 5.95
C GLN A 148 3.67 -7.28 5.28
N ARG A 149 4.71 -7.88 5.87
CA ARG A 149 5.30 -9.14 5.40
C ARG A 149 4.58 -10.38 5.93
N GLU A 150 3.71 -10.21 6.92
CA GLU A 150 2.89 -11.28 7.49
C GLU A 150 1.41 -10.95 7.29
N PRO A 151 0.65 -11.66 6.43
CA PRO A 151 -0.80 -11.61 6.54
C PRO A 151 -1.17 -12.12 7.93
N ALA A 152 -1.98 -11.32 8.63
CA ALA A 152 -2.37 -11.49 10.03
C ALA A 152 -2.80 -12.93 10.35
N ILE A 153 -2.07 -13.58 11.26
CA ILE A 153 -2.52 -14.80 11.93
C ILE A 153 -3.48 -14.35 13.05
N SER A 154 -4.73 -14.08 12.67
CA SER A 154 -5.84 -13.94 13.61
C SER A 154 -6.99 -14.82 13.17
N GLY A 155 -6.93 -16.08 13.61
CA GLY A 155 -8.09 -16.88 13.98
C GLY A 155 -9.21 -17.04 12.95
N LYS A 156 -8.96 -17.81 11.90
CA LYS A 156 -9.92 -18.79 11.39
C LYS A 156 -9.18 -20.07 11.00
N GLU A 157 -9.59 -21.18 11.59
CA GLU A 157 -9.21 -22.52 11.18
C GLU A 157 -9.75 -22.77 9.77
N GLU A 158 -8.96 -22.45 8.75
CA GLU A 158 -9.22 -22.90 7.38
C GLU A 158 -7.98 -23.61 6.84
N LYS A 159 -8.11 -24.95 6.88
CA LYS A 159 -7.45 -25.97 6.07
C LYS A 159 -5.98 -25.72 5.74
N GLU A 160 -5.14 -26.38 6.54
CA GLU A 160 -3.82 -26.85 6.16
C GLU A 160 -3.89 -27.65 4.84
N GLN A 161 -3.75 -26.99 3.70
CA GLN A 161 -3.34 -27.68 2.48
C GLN A 161 -2.52 -26.87 1.47
N ASP A 162 -2.20 -25.59 1.71
CA ASP A 162 -1.46 -24.80 0.70
C ASP A 162 -0.20 -24.05 1.18
N ARG A 163 0.38 -24.46 2.32
CA ARG A 163 1.70 -23.95 2.77
C ARG A 163 2.88 -24.73 2.17
N SER A 164 2.78 -25.13 0.90
CA SER A 164 3.89 -25.71 0.15
C SER A 164 4.12 -24.99 -1.18
N ARG A 165 4.53 -23.73 -1.12
CA ARG A 165 5.39 -23.12 -2.14
C ARG A 165 6.18 -22.01 -1.46
N ALA A 166 7.41 -22.32 -1.05
CA ALA A 166 8.44 -21.29 -1.08
C ALA A 166 8.33 -20.64 -2.46
N SER A 167 8.16 -19.32 -2.52
CA SER A 167 8.00 -18.62 -3.79
C SER A 167 9.10 -19.10 -4.73
N LYS A 168 8.70 -19.62 -5.90
CA LYS A 168 9.66 -20.01 -6.94
C LYS A 168 10.38 -18.78 -7.50
N THR A 169 9.91 -17.58 -7.15
CA THR A 169 10.33 -16.30 -7.74
C THR A 169 10.46 -15.13 -6.73
N PRO A 170 11.24 -15.26 -5.64
CA PRO A 170 11.40 -14.22 -4.60
C PRO A 170 11.91 -12.86 -5.08
N LEU A 171 12.69 -12.78 -6.17
CA LEU A 171 13.14 -11.47 -6.68
C LEU A 171 12.06 -10.84 -7.57
N VAL A 172 11.37 -11.62 -8.40
CA VAL A 172 10.23 -11.14 -9.20
C VAL A 172 9.10 -10.66 -8.30
N ASP A 173 8.78 -11.35 -7.20
CA ASP A 173 7.72 -10.90 -6.28
C ASP A 173 8.02 -9.55 -5.60
N GLN A 174 9.29 -9.09 -5.60
CA GLN A 174 9.66 -7.76 -5.11
C GLN A 174 9.58 -6.66 -6.19
N LEU A 175 9.68 -7.05 -7.46
CA LEU A 175 9.85 -6.14 -8.61
C LEU A 175 8.63 -6.13 -9.53
N ALA A 176 7.73 -7.09 -9.37
CA ALA A 176 6.56 -7.28 -10.19
C ALA A 176 5.31 -7.37 -9.32
N VAL A 177 4.19 -6.90 -9.87
CA VAL A 177 2.86 -7.05 -9.27
C VAL A 177 2.22 -8.31 -9.83
N ASP A 178 1.72 -9.17 -8.95
CA ASP A 178 1.01 -10.39 -9.37
C ASP A 178 -0.46 -10.06 -9.67
N LEU A 179 -0.79 -9.95 -10.95
CA LEU A 179 -2.16 -9.69 -11.41
C LEU A 179 -3.08 -10.88 -11.15
N THR A 180 -2.54 -12.09 -11.07
CA THR A 180 -3.33 -13.31 -10.81
C THR A 180 -3.78 -13.32 -9.35
N ALA A 181 -2.88 -12.98 -8.43
CA ALA A 181 -3.22 -12.84 -7.01
C ALA A 181 -4.26 -11.71 -6.79
N LEU A 182 -4.11 -10.57 -7.49
CA LEU A 182 -5.11 -9.49 -7.41
C LEU A 182 -6.47 -9.92 -7.98
N ALA A 183 -6.49 -10.77 -9.00
CA ALA A 183 -7.72 -11.35 -9.54
C ALA A 183 -8.38 -12.32 -8.54
N GLU A 184 -7.61 -13.19 -7.88
CA GLU A 184 -8.09 -14.09 -6.82
C GLU A 184 -8.71 -13.33 -5.64
N GLU A 185 -8.11 -12.19 -5.28
CA GLU A 185 -8.59 -11.31 -4.21
C GLU A 185 -9.77 -10.40 -4.63
N ASN A 186 -10.25 -10.51 -5.88
CA ASN A 186 -11.28 -9.62 -6.46
C ASN A 186 -10.96 -8.12 -6.34
N LYS A 187 -9.68 -7.78 -6.45
CA LYS A 187 -9.18 -6.40 -6.39
C LYS A 187 -9.02 -5.74 -7.76
N LEU A 188 -9.06 -6.53 -8.84
CA LEU A 188 -9.02 -6.01 -10.20
C LEU A 188 -10.38 -5.47 -10.63
N ASP A 189 -10.36 -4.44 -11.46
CA ASP A 189 -11.57 -3.88 -12.06
C ASP A 189 -12.18 -4.83 -13.10
N PRO A 190 -13.51 -4.82 -13.27
CA PRO A 190 -14.17 -5.66 -14.27
C PRO A 190 -13.79 -5.21 -15.68
N VAL A 191 -13.43 -6.16 -16.54
CA VAL A 191 -13.06 -5.87 -17.93
C VAL A 191 -14.29 -5.94 -18.83
N ILE A 192 -14.62 -4.83 -19.49
CA ILE A 192 -15.83 -4.67 -20.30
C ILE A 192 -15.44 -4.46 -21.77
N GLY A 193 -16.10 -5.18 -22.68
CA GLY A 193 -15.99 -4.94 -24.13
C GLY A 193 -14.70 -5.42 -24.82
N ARG A 194 -13.78 -6.09 -24.12
CA ARG A 194 -12.46 -6.54 -24.67
C ARG A 194 -12.33 -8.05 -24.88
N GLU A 195 -13.45 -8.74 -25.08
CA GLU A 195 -13.47 -10.21 -25.15
C GLU A 195 -12.69 -10.77 -26.35
N GLN A 196 -12.75 -10.09 -27.49
CA GLN A 196 -12.09 -10.52 -28.72
C GLN A 196 -10.56 -10.38 -28.61
N GLU A 197 -10.10 -9.26 -28.04
CA GLU A 197 -8.67 -9.00 -27.81
C GLU A 197 -8.11 -9.97 -26.77
N ILE A 198 -8.82 -10.23 -25.66
CA ILE A 198 -8.41 -11.22 -24.66
C ILE A 198 -8.34 -12.61 -25.29
N ALA A 199 -9.37 -13.03 -26.05
CA ALA A 199 -9.37 -14.31 -26.74
C ALA A 199 -8.21 -14.42 -27.73
N ARG A 200 -7.86 -13.33 -28.41
CA ARG A 200 -6.70 -13.27 -29.32
C ARG A 200 -5.38 -13.40 -28.58
N VAL A 201 -5.23 -12.73 -27.43
CA VAL A 201 -4.05 -12.86 -26.55
C VAL A 201 -3.87 -14.30 -26.08
N ILE A 202 -4.94 -14.94 -25.60
CA ILE A 202 -4.97 -16.35 -25.20
C ILE A 202 -4.53 -17.26 -26.37
N GLN A 203 -5.11 -17.04 -27.56
CA GLN A 203 -4.77 -17.81 -28.75
C GLN A 203 -3.29 -17.70 -29.11
N ILE A 204 -2.67 -16.53 -28.93
CA ILE A 204 -1.25 -16.31 -29.21
C ILE A 204 -0.39 -16.99 -28.15
N LEU A 205 -0.70 -16.82 -26.87
CA LEU A 205 0.06 -17.40 -25.76
C LEU A 205 0.09 -18.95 -25.81
N ALA A 206 -0.98 -19.56 -26.32
CA ALA A 206 -1.07 -21.02 -26.48
C ALA A 206 -0.25 -21.57 -27.67
N ARG A 207 0.36 -20.74 -28.52
CA ARG A 207 1.15 -21.19 -29.67
C ARG A 207 2.52 -21.73 -29.24
N ARG A 208 3.09 -22.63 -30.05
CA ARG A 208 4.47 -23.11 -29.90
C ARG A 208 5.51 -22.09 -30.40
N THR A 209 5.17 -21.29 -31.41
CA THR A 209 6.02 -20.27 -32.01
C THR A 209 5.23 -18.96 -32.15
N LYS A 210 5.94 -17.82 -32.10
CA LYS A 210 5.31 -16.48 -32.04
C LYS A 210 4.25 -16.40 -30.93
N ASN A 211 4.66 -16.79 -29.73
CA ASN A 211 3.78 -16.95 -28.57
C ASN A 211 3.83 -15.78 -27.58
N ASN A 212 4.42 -14.66 -28.00
CA ASN A 212 4.42 -13.42 -27.22
C ASN A 212 3.48 -12.42 -27.90
N PRO A 213 2.32 -12.10 -27.33
CA PRO A 213 1.45 -11.06 -27.89
C PRO A 213 2.05 -9.67 -27.64
N ALA A 214 1.99 -8.82 -28.67
CA ALA A 214 2.30 -7.40 -28.56
C ALA A 214 1.00 -6.61 -28.71
N LEU A 215 0.51 -6.01 -27.62
CA LEU A 215 -0.63 -5.11 -27.61
C LEU A 215 -0.20 -3.76 -28.17
N ILE A 216 -0.74 -3.42 -29.35
CA ILE A 216 -0.42 -2.20 -30.07
C ILE A 216 -1.64 -1.29 -30.08
N GLY A 217 -1.49 -0.13 -29.47
CA GLY A 217 -2.53 0.89 -29.40
C GLY A 217 -1.97 2.17 -28.78
N GLU A 218 -2.73 3.24 -28.87
CA GLU A 218 -2.36 4.52 -28.25
C GLU A 218 -2.40 4.42 -26.71
N PRO A 219 -1.71 5.31 -25.98
CA PRO A 219 -1.84 5.38 -24.53
C PRO A 219 -3.29 5.68 -24.13
N GLY A 220 -3.77 5.06 -23.05
CA GLY A 220 -5.11 5.30 -22.52
C GLY A 220 -6.23 4.41 -23.10
N VAL A 221 -6.00 3.63 -24.17
CA VAL A 221 -7.05 2.76 -24.75
C VAL A 221 -7.42 1.52 -23.92
N GLY A 222 -6.77 1.30 -22.77
CA GLY A 222 -7.02 0.16 -21.90
C GLY A 222 -6.21 -1.11 -22.22
N LYS A 223 -4.96 -0.97 -22.67
CA LYS A 223 -4.05 -2.12 -22.92
C LYS A 223 -3.83 -2.97 -21.67
N THR A 224 -3.66 -2.33 -20.51
CA THR A 224 -3.50 -3.00 -19.21
C THR A 224 -4.75 -3.78 -18.81
N ALA A 225 -5.94 -3.25 -19.09
CA ALA A 225 -7.21 -3.92 -18.80
C ALA A 225 -7.36 -5.27 -19.54
N ILE A 226 -6.79 -5.41 -20.75
CA ILE A 226 -6.78 -6.70 -21.48
C ILE A 226 -5.95 -7.75 -20.71
N VAL A 227 -4.86 -7.34 -20.07
CA VAL A 227 -3.98 -8.22 -19.31
C VAL A 227 -4.61 -8.59 -17.96
N GLU A 228 -5.26 -7.65 -17.30
CA GLU A 228 -6.07 -7.91 -16.11
C GLU A 228 -7.22 -8.88 -16.42
N GLY A 229 -7.88 -8.73 -17.56
CA GLY A 229 -8.92 -9.64 -18.04
C GLY A 229 -8.39 -11.05 -18.34
N LEU A 230 -7.15 -11.15 -18.84
CA LEU A 230 -6.46 -12.44 -18.96
C LEU A 230 -6.25 -13.09 -17.57
N ALA A 231 -5.79 -12.32 -16.58
CA ALA A 231 -5.60 -12.82 -15.22
C ALA A 231 -6.92 -13.31 -14.60
N GLN A 232 -8.01 -12.56 -14.77
CA GLN A 232 -9.35 -12.96 -14.33
C GLN A 232 -9.80 -14.27 -15.00
N ARG A 233 -9.57 -14.45 -16.30
CA ARG A 233 -9.93 -15.70 -17.00
C ARG A 233 -9.10 -16.91 -16.58
N ILE A 234 -7.82 -16.70 -16.26
CA ILE A 234 -6.96 -17.77 -15.71
C ILE A 234 -7.53 -18.24 -14.38
N VAL A 235 -7.86 -17.33 -13.47
CA VAL A 235 -8.43 -17.65 -12.15
C VAL A 235 -9.81 -18.31 -12.26
N ALA A 236 -10.63 -17.85 -13.22
CA ALA A 236 -11.94 -18.46 -13.48
C ALA A 236 -11.85 -19.84 -14.15
N GLY A 237 -10.69 -20.25 -14.67
CA GLY A 237 -10.50 -21.49 -15.41
C GLY A 237 -11.05 -21.46 -16.85
N ASP A 238 -11.46 -20.30 -17.36
CA ASP A 238 -11.93 -20.10 -18.74
C ASP A 238 -10.74 -19.89 -19.71
N ILE A 239 -9.83 -20.87 -19.74
CA ILE A 239 -8.62 -20.81 -20.56
C ILE A 239 -8.18 -22.21 -21.01
N PRO A 240 -7.48 -22.35 -22.16
CA PRO A 240 -6.96 -23.63 -22.60
C PRO A 240 -5.94 -24.26 -21.64
N GLU A 241 -5.88 -25.59 -21.63
CA GLU A 241 -4.99 -26.40 -20.77
C GLU A 241 -3.53 -25.90 -20.68
N PRO A 242 -2.86 -25.45 -21.76
CA PRO A 242 -1.49 -24.97 -21.68
C PRO A 242 -1.28 -23.71 -20.84
N LEU A 243 -2.36 -22.99 -20.51
CA LEU A 243 -2.33 -21.74 -19.75
C LEU A 243 -2.97 -21.87 -18.36
N LEU A 244 -3.47 -23.06 -18.01
CA LEU A 244 -3.94 -23.34 -16.65
C LEU A 244 -2.78 -23.17 -15.65
N ASP A 245 -3.11 -22.67 -14.46
CA ASP A 245 -2.18 -22.44 -13.34
C ASP A 245 -0.99 -21.50 -13.62
N LYS A 246 -1.00 -20.78 -14.75
CA LYS A 246 0.03 -19.78 -15.06
C LYS A 246 -0.22 -18.49 -14.28
N ARG A 247 0.86 -17.86 -13.80
CA ARG A 247 0.79 -16.55 -13.14
C ARG A 247 1.09 -15.44 -14.14
N VAL A 248 0.24 -14.42 -14.21
CA VAL A 248 0.49 -13.16 -14.92
C VAL A 248 1.14 -12.16 -13.96
N LEU A 249 2.36 -11.74 -14.29
CA LEU A 249 3.19 -10.85 -13.48
C LEU A 249 3.47 -9.57 -14.25
N GLN A 250 3.08 -8.41 -13.71
CA GLN A 250 3.37 -7.11 -14.30
C GLN A 250 4.71 -6.59 -13.79
N LEU A 251 5.66 -6.39 -14.70
CA LEU A 251 6.98 -5.85 -14.36
C LEU A 251 6.95 -4.32 -14.29
N ASP A 252 7.32 -3.76 -13.15
CA ASP A 252 7.52 -2.32 -13.02
C ASP A 252 8.94 -1.93 -13.43
N VAL A 253 9.06 -1.30 -14.61
CA VAL A 253 10.33 -0.80 -15.13
C VAL A 253 10.91 0.30 -14.21
N GLY A 254 10.05 1.08 -13.54
CA GLY A 254 10.47 2.11 -12.58
C GLY A 254 11.20 1.51 -11.37
N SER A 255 10.63 0.47 -10.77
CA SER A 255 11.25 -0.28 -9.67
C SER A 255 12.58 -0.95 -10.05
N LEU A 256 12.73 -1.38 -11.31
CA LEU A 256 14.01 -1.92 -11.79
C LEU A 256 15.12 -0.88 -11.82
N VAL A 257 14.79 0.35 -12.24
CA VAL A 257 15.73 1.48 -12.30
C VAL A 257 16.01 2.05 -10.91
N ALA A 258 15.02 2.03 -10.02
CA ALA A 258 15.12 2.54 -8.65
C ALA A 258 16.29 1.89 -7.87
N GLY A 259 17.19 2.73 -7.35
CA GLY A 259 18.36 2.26 -6.61
C GLY A 259 19.46 1.63 -7.46
N THR A 260 19.43 1.80 -8.79
CA THR A 260 20.58 1.54 -9.67
C THR A 260 21.18 2.86 -10.14
N MET A 261 22.47 3.07 -9.87
CA MET A 261 23.20 4.27 -10.32
C MET A 261 23.95 4.01 -11.64
N TYR A 262 24.17 2.74 -11.97
CA TYR A 262 24.98 2.30 -13.10
C TYR A 262 24.20 1.32 -13.98
N ARG A 263 24.29 1.49 -15.30
CA ARG A 263 23.68 0.60 -16.31
C ARG A 263 23.96 -0.88 -16.06
N GLY A 264 25.19 -1.23 -15.67
CA GLY A 264 25.57 -2.61 -15.39
C GLY A 264 24.79 -3.26 -14.24
N GLN A 265 24.40 -2.50 -13.21
CA GLN A 265 23.60 -3.01 -12.10
C GLN A 265 22.16 -3.31 -12.52
N PHE A 266 21.60 -2.46 -13.38
CA PHE A 266 20.29 -2.71 -13.98
C PHE A 266 20.30 -3.96 -14.86
N GLU A 267 21.31 -4.10 -15.72
CA GLU A 267 21.49 -5.29 -16.56
C GLU A 267 21.64 -6.57 -15.71
N GLU A 268 22.36 -6.50 -14.60
CA GLU A 268 22.49 -7.63 -13.66
C GLU A 268 21.15 -7.99 -13.00
N ARG A 269 20.34 -6.99 -12.62
CA ARG A 269 19.00 -7.22 -12.07
C ARG A 269 18.09 -7.91 -13.09
N ILE A 270 18.04 -7.43 -14.33
CA ILE A 270 17.24 -8.08 -15.39
C ILE A 270 17.72 -9.51 -15.65
N LYS A 271 19.03 -9.76 -15.66
CA LYS A 271 19.56 -11.13 -15.79
C LYS A 271 19.07 -12.04 -14.67
N LYS A 272 19.02 -11.56 -13.42
CA LYS A 272 18.49 -12.32 -12.28
C LYS A 272 17.00 -12.60 -12.43
N VAL A 273 16.21 -11.60 -12.84
CA VAL A 273 14.77 -11.75 -13.11
C VAL A 273 14.53 -12.81 -14.19
N ILE A 274 15.24 -12.76 -15.31
CA ILE A 274 15.11 -13.76 -16.38
C ILE A 274 15.56 -15.15 -15.92
N ALA A 275 16.64 -15.23 -15.13
CA ALA A 275 17.13 -16.51 -14.61
C ALA A 275 16.12 -17.19 -13.69
N GLU A 276 15.37 -16.40 -12.92
CA GLU A 276 14.29 -16.87 -12.05
C GLU A 276 13.04 -17.27 -12.85
N LEU A 277 12.71 -16.52 -13.89
CA LEU A 277 11.55 -16.81 -14.75
C LEU A 277 11.70 -18.05 -15.62
N ARG A 278 12.95 -18.43 -15.98
CA ARG A 278 13.26 -19.60 -16.83
C ARG A 278 12.63 -20.92 -16.39
N ASN A 279 12.49 -21.13 -15.08
CA ASN A 279 12.01 -22.38 -14.50
C ASN A 279 10.58 -22.25 -13.93
N SER A 280 9.89 -21.14 -14.26
CA SER A 280 8.57 -20.83 -13.76
C SER A 280 7.55 -20.77 -14.90
N ASP A 281 6.35 -21.26 -14.66
CA ASP A 281 5.22 -21.18 -15.58
C ASP A 281 4.53 -19.81 -15.50
N ASN A 282 5.31 -18.75 -15.68
CA ASN A 282 4.85 -17.37 -15.52
C ASN A 282 4.78 -16.64 -16.87
N ILE A 283 3.79 -15.77 -17.01
CA ILE A 283 3.61 -14.85 -18.12
C ILE A 283 3.99 -13.45 -17.62
N LEU A 284 4.99 -12.84 -18.26
CA LEU A 284 5.46 -11.52 -17.87
C LEU A 284 4.76 -10.43 -18.70
N PHE A 285 4.04 -9.51 -18.06
CA PHE A 285 3.55 -8.31 -18.70
C PHE A 285 4.56 -7.17 -18.55
N ILE A 286 4.91 -6.54 -19.68
CA ILE A 286 5.82 -5.41 -19.74
C ILE A 286 5.06 -4.29 -20.45
N ASP A 287 4.66 -3.29 -19.67
CA ASP A 287 4.18 -2.04 -20.25
C ASP A 287 5.36 -1.25 -20.83
N GLU A 288 5.10 -0.52 -21.91
CA GLU A 288 6.12 0.20 -22.66
C GLU A 288 7.34 -0.67 -23.02
N VAL A 289 7.10 -1.87 -23.56
CA VAL A 289 8.17 -2.87 -23.83
C VAL A 289 9.32 -2.32 -24.71
N HIS A 290 9.04 -1.29 -25.51
CA HIS A 290 10.05 -0.58 -26.30
C HIS A 290 11.14 0.08 -25.44
N MET A 291 10.87 0.43 -24.18
CA MET A 291 11.86 1.02 -23.27
C MET A 291 13.01 0.06 -22.96
N LEU A 292 12.73 -1.25 -22.92
CA LEU A 292 13.74 -2.29 -22.72
C LEU A 292 14.45 -2.70 -24.01
N VAL A 293 13.83 -2.45 -25.17
CA VAL A 293 14.29 -2.87 -26.50
C VAL A 293 14.93 -1.72 -27.29
N GLY A 294 14.78 -0.48 -26.81
CA GLY A 294 15.17 0.75 -27.48
C GLY A 294 16.66 0.84 -27.78
N ALA A 295 17.01 0.57 -29.03
CA ALA A 295 18.35 0.67 -29.57
C ALA A 295 18.91 2.11 -29.47
N GLY A 296 19.71 2.36 -28.43
CA GLY A 296 20.86 3.27 -28.46
C GLY A 296 20.66 4.73 -28.86
N SER A 297 19.45 5.29 -28.85
CA SER A 297 19.23 6.69 -29.22
C SER A 297 19.21 7.59 -27.98
N ALA A 298 20.34 8.27 -27.76
CA ALA A 298 20.55 9.51 -27.01
C ALA A 298 19.80 9.68 -25.66
N GLY A 299 20.51 9.37 -24.57
CA GLY A 299 20.48 10.22 -23.36
C GLY A 299 19.94 9.62 -22.07
N SER A 300 19.04 8.63 -22.12
CA SER A 300 18.37 8.16 -20.88
C SER A 300 17.80 6.74 -20.93
N SER A 301 17.85 6.04 -22.08
CA SER A 301 17.19 4.74 -22.23
C SER A 301 18.05 3.58 -21.73
N VAL A 302 17.42 2.76 -20.89
CA VAL A 302 18.06 1.61 -20.27
C VAL A 302 17.98 0.41 -21.22
N ASP A 303 18.97 0.29 -22.08
CA ASP A 303 18.98 -0.72 -23.15
C ASP A 303 19.28 -2.14 -22.61
N ALA A 304 18.22 -2.93 -22.45
CA ALA A 304 18.24 -4.34 -22.04
C ALA A 304 18.11 -5.31 -23.23
N ALA A 305 18.12 -4.81 -24.47
CA ALA A 305 17.75 -5.57 -25.65
C ALA A 305 18.68 -6.77 -25.85
N ASN A 306 19.97 -6.61 -25.56
CA ASN A 306 20.98 -7.68 -25.65
C ASN A 306 20.75 -8.82 -24.65
N ILE A 307 20.00 -8.59 -23.57
CA ILE A 307 19.71 -9.57 -22.52
C ILE A 307 18.37 -10.25 -22.80
N LEU A 308 17.38 -9.49 -23.27
CA LEU A 308 16.04 -10.01 -23.58
C LEU A 308 16.00 -10.83 -24.88
N LYS A 309 16.70 -10.38 -25.94
CA LYS A 309 16.68 -11.08 -27.25
C LYS A 309 17.04 -12.56 -27.13
N PRO A 310 18.11 -12.97 -26.42
CA PRO A 310 18.45 -14.39 -26.29
C PRO A 310 17.40 -15.19 -25.50
N ALA A 311 16.81 -14.60 -24.45
CA ALA A 311 15.78 -15.26 -23.63
C ALA A 311 14.48 -15.48 -24.42
N LEU A 312 14.03 -14.47 -25.15
CA LEU A 312 12.88 -14.54 -26.05
C LEU A 312 13.14 -15.48 -27.23
N ALA A 313 14.35 -15.44 -27.81
CA ALA A 313 14.73 -16.31 -28.92
C ALA A 313 14.72 -17.79 -28.53
N ARG A 314 15.17 -18.13 -27.32
CA ARG A 314 15.16 -19.49 -26.78
C ARG A 314 13.79 -19.96 -26.27
N GLY A 315 12.80 -19.07 -26.21
CA GLY A 315 11.48 -19.39 -25.66
C GLY A 315 11.49 -19.61 -24.14
N GLU A 316 12.54 -19.13 -23.47
CA GLU A 316 12.73 -19.22 -22.02
C GLU A 316 11.90 -18.19 -21.25
N LEU A 317 11.41 -17.16 -21.97
CA LEU A 317 10.60 -16.09 -21.42
C LEU A 317 9.34 -15.96 -22.29
N GLN A 318 8.18 -16.11 -21.65
CA GLN A 318 6.89 -15.79 -22.25
C GLN A 318 6.43 -14.43 -21.72
N CYS A 319 6.13 -13.50 -22.63
CA CYS A 319 5.72 -12.16 -22.24
C CYS A 319 4.60 -11.58 -23.11
N ILE A 320 3.90 -10.61 -22.52
CA ILE A 320 2.95 -9.72 -23.17
C ILE A 320 3.59 -8.34 -23.16
N GLY A 321 3.78 -7.73 -24.33
CA GLY A 321 4.32 -6.38 -24.43
C GLY A 321 3.24 -5.38 -24.82
N ALA A 322 3.14 -4.25 -24.13
CA ALA A 322 2.32 -3.12 -24.58
C ALA A 322 3.21 -2.00 -25.15
N THR A 323 2.82 -1.41 -26.28
CA THR A 323 3.57 -0.33 -26.94
C THR A 323 2.68 0.45 -27.91
N THR A 324 3.15 1.57 -28.45
CA THR A 324 2.50 2.27 -29.56
C THR A 324 2.86 1.67 -30.92
N MET A 325 2.07 1.98 -31.96
CA MET A 325 2.33 1.51 -33.33
C MET A 325 3.68 2.02 -33.87
N ALA A 326 4.04 3.26 -33.55
CA ALA A 326 5.29 3.87 -33.99
C ALA A 326 6.51 3.16 -33.40
N GLU A 327 6.48 2.87 -32.09
CA GLU A 327 7.55 2.17 -31.39
C GLU A 327 7.65 0.70 -31.82
N TYR A 328 6.52 0.03 -32.01
CA TYR A 328 6.49 -1.35 -32.49
C TYR A 328 7.24 -1.47 -33.83
N ARG A 329 6.91 -0.59 -34.79
CA ARG A 329 7.59 -0.54 -36.10
C ARG A 329 9.08 -0.27 -35.97
N LYS A 330 9.46 0.69 -35.12
CA LYS A 330 10.84 1.15 -34.98
C LYS A 330 11.73 0.15 -34.24
N HIS A 331 11.21 -0.56 -33.25
CA HIS A 331 12.02 -1.33 -32.30
C HIS A 331 11.76 -2.84 -32.29
N ILE A 332 10.58 -3.30 -32.71
CA ILE A 332 10.22 -4.73 -32.68
C ILE A 332 10.15 -5.30 -34.10
N GLU A 333 9.40 -4.67 -35.00
CA GLU A 333 9.24 -5.12 -36.39
C GLU A 333 10.53 -4.99 -37.20
N SER A 334 11.34 -3.96 -36.90
CA SER A 334 12.65 -3.76 -37.53
C SER A 334 13.70 -4.81 -37.13
N ASP A 335 13.50 -5.52 -36.02
CA ASP A 335 14.43 -6.52 -35.49
C ASP A 335 13.94 -7.94 -35.79
N ALA A 336 14.64 -8.62 -36.69
CA ALA A 336 14.30 -9.97 -37.14
C ALA A 336 14.30 -11.03 -36.02
N ALA A 337 14.96 -10.81 -34.88
CA ALA A 337 14.90 -11.73 -33.75
C ALA A 337 13.58 -11.59 -32.96
N LEU A 338 13.11 -10.36 -32.78
CA LEU A 338 11.89 -10.05 -32.03
C LEU A 338 10.63 -10.27 -32.86
N GLU A 339 10.65 -9.91 -34.15
CA GLU A 339 9.55 -10.13 -35.10
C GLU A 339 9.17 -11.64 -35.21
N ARG A 340 10.13 -12.54 -35.01
CA ARG A 340 9.91 -13.99 -34.98
C ARG A 340 9.33 -14.51 -33.67
N ARG A 341 9.15 -13.65 -32.66
CA ARG A 341 8.69 -14.02 -31.31
C ARG A 341 7.44 -13.26 -30.90
N PHE A 342 7.27 -12.04 -31.35
CA PHE A 342 6.08 -11.24 -31.12
C PHE A 342 5.02 -11.43 -32.22
N GLN A 343 3.76 -11.42 -31.81
CA GLN A 343 2.61 -11.36 -32.69
C GLN A 343 1.78 -10.12 -32.33
N PRO A 344 1.56 -9.17 -33.27
CA PRO A 344 0.80 -7.97 -32.99
C PRO A 344 -0.69 -8.27 -32.76
N VAL A 345 -1.27 -7.54 -31.80
CA VAL A 345 -2.70 -7.45 -31.49
C VAL A 345 -3.03 -5.96 -31.43
N THR A 346 -3.81 -5.49 -32.39
CA THR A 346 -4.25 -4.09 -32.42
C THR A 346 -5.33 -3.89 -31.36
N VAL A 347 -5.17 -2.85 -30.54
CA VAL A 347 -6.15 -2.41 -29.55
C VAL A 347 -6.67 -1.06 -30.01
N GLU A 348 -7.92 -1.05 -30.45
CA GLU A 348 -8.57 0.16 -30.95
C GLU A 348 -9.18 0.98 -29.81
N GLU A 349 -9.31 2.29 -30.02
CA GLU A 349 -10.07 3.15 -29.13
C GLU A 349 -11.54 2.69 -29.11
N PRO A 350 -12.14 2.47 -27.93
CA PRO A 350 -13.52 2.05 -27.83
C PRO A 350 -14.45 3.15 -28.34
N THR A 351 -15.62 2.75 -28.81
CA THR A 351 -16.68 3.69 -29.17
C THR A 351 -17.22 4.42 -27.93
N VAL A 352 -17.94 5.53 -28.16
CA VAL A 352 -18.58 6.28 -27.06
C VAL A 352 -19.55 5.40 -26.27
N ASP A 353 -20.33 4.56 -26.96
CA ASP A 353 -21.30 3.66 -26.32
C ASP A 353 -20.60 2.56 -25.51
N GLU A 354 -19.53 1.96 -26.04
CA GLU A 354 -18.70 1.01 -25.28
C GLU A 354 -18.05 1.68 -24.06
N THR A 355 -17.62 2.94 -24.19
CA THR A 355 -17.05 3.70 -23.07
C THR A 355 -18.08 3.96 -21.98
N ILE A 356 -19.34 4.22 -22.34
CA ILE A 356 -20.43 4.37 -21.36
C ILE A 356 -20.59 3.06 -20.56
N GLU A 357 -20.56 1.91 -21.22
CA GLU A 357 -20.64 0.61 -20.55
C GLU A 357 -19.42 0.36 -19.64
N ILE A 358 -18.21 0.72 -20.10
CA ILE A 358 -16.99 0.66 -19.27
C ILE A 358 -17.16 1.51 -18.01
N LEU A 359 -17.59 2.76 -18.14
CA LEU A 359 -17.80 3.66 -17.00
C LEU A 359 -18.89 3.17 -16.05
N ARG A 360 -19.98 2.56 -16.56
CA ARG A 360 -21.04 1.94 -15.75
C ARG A 360 -20.50 0.79 -14.89
N GLY A 361 -19.61 -0.03 -15.43
CA GLY A 361 -18.98 -1.11 -14.66
C GLY A 361 -17.99 -0.61 -13.61
N LEU A 362 -17.28 0.49 -13.88
CA LEU A 362 -16.35 1.11 -12.93
C LEU A 362 -17.05 1.97 -11.86
N ARG A 363 -18.29 2.39 -12.09
CA ARG A 363 -19.08 3.27 -11.22
C ARG A 363 -18.99 2.89 -9.74
N GLN A 364 -19.24 1.63 -9.40
CA GLN A 364 -19.26 1.18 -8.00
C GLN A 364 -17.90 1.29 -7.30
N ALA A 365 -16.79 1.18 -8.04
CA ALA A 365 -15.45 1.35 -7.47
C ALA A 365 -15.21 2.81 -7.10
N TYR A 366 -15.52 3.73 -8.02
CA TYR A 366 -15.37 5.18 -7.80
C TYR A 366 -16.35 5.73 -6.76
N GLU A 367 -17.60 5.29 -6.74
CA GLU A 367 -18.59 5.68 -5.73
C GLU A 367 -18.12 5.29 -4.32
N ARG A 368 -17.56 4.08 -4.13
CA ARG A 368 -17.01 3.65 -2.84
C ARG A 368 -15.77 4.43 -2.43
N HIS A 369 -14.87 4.70 -3.39
CA HIS A 369 -13.65 5.46 -3.14
C HIS A 369 -13.96 6.91 -2.71
N HIS A 370 -14.84 7.56 -3.47
CA HIS A 370 -15.21 8.96 -3.24
C HIS A 370 -16.34 9.17 -2.24
N ARG A 371 -17.04 8.11 -1.83
CA ARG A 371 -18.21 8.17 -0.93
C ARG A 371 -19.26 9.16 -1.44
N LEU A 372 -19.64 9.00 -2.69
CA LEU A 372 -20.67 9.78 -3.39
C LEU A 372 -21.35 8.89 -4.42
N SER A 373 -22.45 9.37 -4.99
CA SER A 373 -23.13 8.70 -6.10
C SER A 373 -22.85 9.41 -7.42
N ILE A 374 -22.69 8.64 -8.50
CA ILE A 374 -22.45 9.16 -9.85
C ILE A 374 -23.71 8.96 -10.65
N SER A 375 -24.32 10.02 -11.20
CA SER A 375 -25.53 9.89 -12.01
C SER A 375 -25.23 9.23 -13.37
N ASP A 376 -26.24 8.59 -13.97
CA ASP A 376 -26.09 8.01 -15.31
C ASP A 376 -25.88 9.09 -16.36
N GLU A 377 -26.49 10.27 -16.18
CA GLU A 377 -26.28 11.44 -17.03
C GLU A 377 -24.83 11.94 -16.96
N ALA A 378 -24.18 11.87 -15.80
CA ALA A 378 -22.77 12.23 -15.66
C ALA A 378 -21.86 11.26 -16.44
N ILE A 379 -22.14 9.96 -16.40
CA ILE A 379 -21.40 8.95 -17.17
C ILE A 379 -21.52 9.21 -18.67
N GLU A 380 -22.74 9.44 -19.15
CA GLU A 380 -22.96 9.75 -20.57
C GLU A 380 -22.29 11.06 -20.98
N ALA A 381 -22.36 12.09 -20.14
CA ALA A 381 -21.71 13.37 -20.38
C ALA A 381 -20.19 13.20 -20.44
N ALA A 382 -19.59 12.43 -19.53
CA ALA A 382 -18.15 12.18 -19.50
C ALA A 382 -17.66 11.54 -20.81
N ALA A 383 -18.35 10.51 -21.30
CA ALA A 383 -18.00 9.85 -22.56
C ALA A 383 -18.20 10.79 -23.76
N LYS A 384 -19.35 11.46 -23.88
CA LYS A 384 -19.68 12.31 -25.03
C LYS A 384 -18.85 13.59 -25.10
N LEU A 385 -18.66 14.27 -23.97
CA LEU A 385 -17.92 15.53 -23.90
C LEU A 385 -16.42 15.31 -24.05
N SER A 386 -15.85 14.29 -23.40
CA SER A 386 -14.43 13.96 -23.58
C SER A 386 -14.10 13.56 -25.01
N ALA A 387 -14.97 12.78 -25.67
CA ALA A 387 -14.80 12.42 -27.07
C ALA A 387 -14.78 13.65 -28.00
N ARG A 388 -15.58 14.67 -27.68
CA ARG A 388 -15.79 15.85 -28.55
C ARG A 388 -14.77 16.97 -28.32
N TYR A 389 -14.38 17.22 -27.07
CA TYR A 389 -13.62 18.41 -26.69
C TYR A 389 -12.18 18.10 -26.26
N ILE A 390 -11.88 16.88 -25.80
CA ILE A 390 -10.54 16.43 -25.43
C ILE A 390 -9.99 15.55 -26.56
N THR A 391 -9.28 16.16 -27.51
CA THR A 391 -8.83 15.49 -28.75
C THR A 391 -7.39 14.95 -28.69
N ASP A 392 -6.64 15.32 -27.67
CA ASP A 392 -5.23 14.93 -27.46
C ASP A 392 -5.08 13.60 -26.71
N ARG A 393 -6.20 13.05 -26.19
CA ARG A 393 -6.25 11.78 -25.46
C ARG A 393 -7.33 10.85 -26.05
N PHE A 394 -7.19 9.57 -25.73
CA PHE A 394 -8.05 8.51 -26.24
C PHE A 394 -9.02 8.00 -25.16
N LEU A 395 -10.18 7.51 -25.57
CA LEU A 395 -11.10 6.76 -24.71
C LEU A 395 -10.51 5.39 -24.34
N PRO A 396 -10.87 4.80 -23.18
CA PRO A 396 -11.79 5.34 -22.17
C PRO A 396 -11.10 6.27 -21.13
N ASP A 397 -9.77 6.34 -21.13
CA ASP A 397 -8.93 7.03 -20.13
C ASP A 397 -9.36 8.48 -19.87
N LYS A 398 -9.52 9.30 -20.92
CA LYS A 398 -9.98 10.69 -20.75
C LYS A 398 -11.37 10.83 -20.11
N ALA A 399 -12.26 9.85 -20.29
CA ALA A 399 -13.61 9.90 -19.72
C ALA A 399 -13.59 9.45 -18.24
N ILE A 400 -12.74 8.47 -17.91
CA ILE A 400 -12.49 8.02 -16.54
C ILE A 400 -11.92 9.17 -15.72
N ASP A 401 -10.93 9.89 -16.25
CA ASP A 401 -10.32 11.04 -15.59
C ASP A 401 -11.34 12.15 -15.28
N LEU A 402 -12.25 12.47 -16.20
CA LEU A 402 -13.30 13.46 -15.93
C LEU A 402 -14.23 13.04 -14.80
N ILE A 403 -14.57 11.75 -14.71
CA ILE A 403 -15.39 11.20 -13.64
C ILE A 403 -14.64 11.30 -12.30
N ASP A 404 -13.36 10.93 -12.27
CA ASP A 404 -12.54 10.96 -11.06
C ASP A 404 -12.30 12.38 -10.54
N GLU A 405 -11.98 13.30 -11.45
CA GLU A 405 -11.77 14.72 -11.14
C GLU A 405 -13.06 15.39 -10.69
N SER A 406 -14.19 15.13 -11.36
CA SER A 406 -15.51 15.64 -10.95
C SER A 406 -15.91 15.10 -9.59
N SER A 407 -15.72 13.80 -9.35
CA SER A 407 -16.02 13.15 -8.07
C SER A 407 -15.23 13.80 -6.93
N SER A 408 -13.92 13.98 -7.13
CA SER A 408 -13.06 14.67 -6.18
C SER A 408 -13.50 16.12 -5.92
N ARG A 409 -13.81 16.87 -6.98
CA ARG A 409 -14.23 18.28 -6.91
C ARG A 409 -15.57 18.44 -6.19
N VAL A 410 -16.58 17.65 -6.54
CA VAL A 410 -17.92 17.73 -5.92
C VAL A 410 -17.83 17.42 -4.43
N ARG A 411 -17.05 16.39 -4.04
CA ARG A 411 -16.79 16.08 -2.64
C ARG A 411 -16.11 17.22 -1.87
N MET A 412 -15.13 17.87 -2.49
CA MET A 412 -14.37 18.95 -1.85
C MET A 412 -15.16 20.25 -1.73
N TYR A 413 -15.92 20.63 -2.76
CA TYR A 413 -16.50 21.98 -2.86
C TYR A 413 -18.03 22.03 -2.78
N LYS A 414 -18.74 21.00 -3.26
CA LYS A 414 -20.22 21.00 -3.31
C LYS A 414 -20.86 20.29 -2.11
N ALA A 415 -20.12 19.42 -1.42
CA ALA A 415 -20.60 18.83 -0.17
C ALA A 415 -20.91 19.92 0.88
N PRO A 416 -22.15 20.02 1.40
CA PRO A 416 -22.55 21.05 2.36
C PRO A 416 -21.65 21.07 3.60
N ARG A 417 -21.26 19.88 4.05
CA ARG A 417 -20.32 19.69 5.15
C ARG A 417 -18.94 20.28 4.87
N SER A 418 -18.40 20.12 3.66
CA SER A 418 -17.09 20.66 3.30
C SER A 418 -17.09 22.19 3.34
N LYS A 419 -18.18 22.83 2.91
CA LYS A 419 -18.36 24.29 3.05
C LYS A 419 -18.41 24.72 4.52
N SER A 420 -19.23 24.05 5.35
CA SER A 420 -19.31 24.36 6.78
C SER A 420 -17.98 24.12 7.52
N LEU A 421 -17.23 23.08 7.16
CA LEU A 421 -15.89 22.82 7.70
C LEU A 421 -14.89 23.92 7.31
N GLN A 422 -14.88 24.35 6.05
CA GLN A 422 -14.02 25.45 5.59
C GLN A 422 -14.36 26.76 6.32
N GLU A 423 -15.65 27.08 6.47
CA GLU A 423 -16.09 28.28 7.18
C GLU A 423 -15.67 28.26 8.65
N LEU A 424 -15.93 27.17 9.38
CA LEU A 424 -15.53 27.02 10.79
C LEU A 424 -14.00 27.09 10.96
N PHE A 425 -13.25 26.43 10.09
CA PHE A 425 -11.79 26.47 10.13
C PHE A 425 -11.25 27.88 9.86
N SER A 426 -11.84 28.61 8.91
CA SER A 426 -11.47 29.99 8.62
C SER A 426 -11.79 30.94 9.79
N LYS A 427 -12.93 30.74 10.45
CA LYS A 427 -13.32 31.49 11.66
C LYS A 427 -12.34 31.19 12.80
N LEU A 428 -12.04 29.92 13.07
CA LEU A 428 -11.08 29.52 14.09
C LEU A 428 -9.71 30.18 13.88
N LYS A 429 -9.20 30.18 12.65
CA LYS A 429 -7.91 30.81 12.32
C LYS A 429 -7.93 32.33 12.54
N ARG A 430 -9.03 33.00 12.17
CA ARG A 430 -9.20 34.45 12.44
C ARG A 430 -9.26 34.74 13.93
N THR A 431 -10.00 33.94 14.70
CA THR A 431 -10.10 34.08 16.16
C THR A 431 -8.76 33.85 16.85
N GLN A 432 -7.98 32.84 16.41
CA GLN A 432 -6.64 32.58 16.93
C GLN A 432 -5.67 33.74 16.64
N ALA A 433 -5.69 34.29 15.43
CA ALA A 433 -4.87 35.46 15.08
C ALA A 433 -5.27 36.69 15.89
N ALA A 434 -6.57 36.95 16.06
CA ALA A 434 -7.07 38.04 16.90
C ALA A 434 -6.67 37.88 18.38
N LYS A 435 -6.63 36.63 18.88
CA LYS A 435 -6.17 36.32 20.23
C LYS A 435 -4.69 36.65 20.40
N GLU A 436 -3.84 36.26 19.44
CA GLU A 436 -2.40 36.58 19.44
C GLU A 436 -2.18 38.10 19.43
N GLU A 437 -2.91 38.83 18.59
CA GLU A 437 -2.86 40.30 18.54
C GLU A 437 -3.29 40.94 19.88
N ALA A 438 -4.35 40.42 20.51
CA ALA A 438 -4.80 40.90 21.81
C ALA A 438 -3.75 40.69 22.91
N ILE A 439 -3.02 39.56 22.87
CA ILE A 439 -1.90 39.27 23.79
C ILE A 439 -0.74 40.26 23.57
N GLU A 440 -0.37 40.51 22.31
CA GLU A 440 0.68 41.47 21.95
C GLU A 440 0.37 42.90 22.41
N GLN A 441 -0.91 43.30 22.33
CA GLN A 441 -1.39 44.61 22.76
C GLN A 441 -1.72 44.68 24.26
N HIS A 442 -1.39 43.64 25.05
CA HIS A 442 -1.66 43.54 26.48
C HIS A 442 -3.14 43.64 26.87
N ARG A 443 -4.06 43.30 25.96
CA ARG A 443 -5.51 43.22 26.18
C ARG A 443 -5.89 41.83 26.65
N TYR A 444 -5.50 41.50 27.89
CA TYR A 444 -5.63 40.15 28.43
C TYR A 444 -7.09 39.70 28.63
N GLU A 445 -8.00 40.61 28.97
CA GLU A 445 -9.43 40.27 29.10
C GLU A 445 -10.04 39.86 27.75
N ASP A 446 -9.75 40.61 26.67
CA ASP A 446 -10.16 40.27 25.31
C ASP A 446 -9.58 38.92 24.85
N ALA A 447 -8.32 38.64 25.21
CA ALA A 447 -7.64 37.39 24.85
C ALA A 447 -8.29 36.15 25.50
N VAL A 448 -8.83 36.27 26.72
CA VAL A 448 -9.57 35.18 27.39
C VAL A 448 -10.88 34.91 26.66
N VAL A 449 -11.64 35.95 26.30
CA VAL A 449 -12.89 35.79 25.54
C VAL A 449 -12.65 35.13 24.18
N LEU A 450 -11.59 35.54 23.48
CA LEU A 450 -11.20 34.95 22.19
C LEU A 450 -10.68 33.51 22.34
N GLN A 451 -10.09 33.15 23.48
CA GLN A 451 -9.69 31.79 23.80
C GLN A 451 -10.92 30.88 23.97
N ASP A 452 -11.92 31.32 24.72
CA ASP A 452 -13.17 30.56 24.91
C ASP A 452 -13.89 30.35 23.56
N GLN A 453 -13.99 31.40 22.74
CA GLN A 453 -14.55 31.30 21.39
C GLN A 453 -13.76 30.34 20.49
N ALA A 454 -12.44 30.27 20.62
CA ALA A 454 -11.62 29.34 19.87
C ALA A 454 -11.84 27.88 20.31
N ILE A 455 -12.04 27.65 21.62
CA ILE A 455 -12.39 26.32 22.15
C ILE A 455 -13.76 25.89 21.62
N ASP A 456 -14.77 26.75 21.68
CA ASP A 456 -16.11 26.46 21.15
C ASP A 456 -16.09 26.13 19.65
N LEU A 457 -15.36 26.92 18.85
CA LEU A 457 -15.19 26.68 17.42
C LEU A 457 -14.43 25.39 17.14
N GLN A 458 -13.48 25.02 17.99
CA GLN A 458 -12.73 23.77 17.88
C GLN A 458 -13.60 22.56 18.21
N GLU A 459 -14.42 22.63 19.27
CA GLU A 459 -15.39 21.59 19.61
C GLU A 459 -16.45 21.40 18.51
N GLN A 460 -16.98 22.50 17.94
CA GLN A 460 -17.89 22.44 16.79
C GLN A 460 -17.23 21.77 15.58
N LEU A 461 -15.95 22.06 15.33
CA LEU A 461 -15.20 21.49 14.22
C LEU A 461 -14.91 20.01 14.44
N GLU A 462 -14.63 19.58 15.66
CA GLU A 462 -14.48 18.16 16.02
C GLU A 462 -15.81 17.40 15.94
N ALA A 463 -16.90 17.98 16.44
CA ALA A 463 -18.25 17.40 16.32
C ALA A 463 -18.67 17.22 14.85
N LEU A 464 -18.42 18.25 14.02
CA LEU A 464 -18.71 18.19 12.58
C LEU A 464 -17.77 17.22 11.83
N ARG A 465 -16.57 16.91 12.36
CA ARG A 465 -15.67 15.87 11.84
C ARG A 465 -16.08 14.45 12.26
N GLY A 466 -16.66 14.29 13.44
CA GLY A 466 -17.08 12.99 13.99
C GLY A 466 -18.39 12.44 13.42
N LEU A 467 -19.24 13.29 12.83
CA LEU A 467 -20.45 12.85 12.12
C LEU A 467 -20.05 12.15 10.80
N ASP A 468 -20.51 10.94 10.54
CA ASP A 468 -20.40 10.35 9.19
C ASP A 468 -21.27 11.17 8.24
N ALA A 469 -20.69 11.63 7.13
CA ALA A 469 -21.46 12.31 6.09
C ALA A 469 -22.33 11.26 5.40
N GLY A 470 -23.64 11.40 5.52
CA GLY A 470 -24.60 10.64 4.73
C GLY A 470 -24.40 10.89 3.23
N ASP A 471 -24.73 9.86 2.46
CA ASP A 471 -24.46 9.60 1.04
C ASP A 471 -25.12 10.57 0.01
N ASP A 472 -25.51 11.78 0.39
CA ASP A 472 -26.40 12.64 -0.43
C ASP A 472 -25.68 13.47 -1.51
N VAL A 473 -24.39 13.24 -1.73
CA VAL A 473 -23.64 13.98 -2.76
C VAL A 473 -23.69 13.21 -4.07
N VAL A 474 -24.26 13.84 -5.11
CA VAL A 474 -24.41 13.27 -6.45
C VAL A 474 -23.56 14.07 -7.44
N VAL A 475 -22.81 13.38 -8.29
CA VAL A 475 -22.13 13.99 -9.46
C VAL A 475 -23.11 14.00 -10.63
N GLY A 476 -23.42 15.19 -11.15
CA GLY A 476 -24.31 15.42 -12.29
C GLY A 476 -23.57 15.70 -13.60
N ALA A 477 -24.31 15.76 -14.70
CA ALA A 477 -23.77 16.12 -16.02
C ALA A 477 -23.18 17.54 -16.06
N GLU A 478 -23.72 18.48 -15.27
CA GLU A 478 -23.21 19.84 -15.19
C GLU A 478 -21.80 19.89 -14.56
N ASP A 479 -21.52 19.03 -13.57
CA ASP A 479 -20.21 18.94 -12.93
C ASP A 479 -19.13 18.52 -13.92
N ILE A 480 -19.47 17.58 -14.80
CA ILE A 480 -18.60 17.12 -15.89
C ILE A 480 -18.39 18.23 -16.91
N ALA A 481 -19.46 18.93 -17.29
CA ALA A 481 -19.40 20.02 -18.27
C ALA A 481 -18.61 21.23 -17.76
N GLU A 482 -18.50 21.45 -16.45
CA GLU A 482 -17.66 22.51 -15.88
C GLU A 482 -16.14 22.24 -16.04
N LEU A 483 -15.72 21.00 -16.27
CA LEU A 483 -14.32 20.59 -16.38
C LEU A 483 -13.81 20.50 -17.83
N VAL A 484 -14.73 20.36 -18.79
CA VAL A 484 -14.44 20.26 -20.22
C VAL A 484 -14.48 21.63 -20.88
#